data_AF-A0A2W5ZRL5-F1
#
_entry.id   AF-A0A2W5ZRL5-F1
#
_cell.length_a   1.000
_cell.length_b   1.000
_cell.length_c   1.000
_cell.angle_alpha   90.00
_cell.angle_beta   90.00
_cell.angle_gamma   90.00
#
_symmetry.space_group_name_H-M   'P 1'
#
loop_
_entity.id
_entity.type
_entity.pdbx_description
1 polymer ?
#
loop_
_entity_poly.entity_id
_entity_poly.type
_entity_poly.pdbx_seq_one_letter_code
_entity_poly.pdbx_strand_id
1 'polypeptide(L)'
;MSKKYVVVLTVGLAIPTFLLSRVIWPNPPGAPVPPSGLLPFLMVPAVSESLAFGAGVAFLVAAGRALLGRTEARGLAVAAYASAGWALVSWWPHSNMHRVNTSFQGLVVIDWTFHLTLIAGAAVIGVYLYRALATHEQLADGRDLSNRAPW
;
A
#
# COMPACT_ATOMS: atom_id res chain seq x y z
N MET A 1 -17.36 -9.65 1.92
CA MET A 1 -16.34 -10.17 2.87
C MET A 1 -16.65 -9.59 4.24
N SER A 2 -16.64 -10.38 5.32
CA SER A 2 -17.00 -9.86 6.64
C SER A 2 -15.88 -9.01 7.24
N LYS A 3 -16.22 -8.04 8.10
CA LYS A 3 -15.22 -7.24 8.84
C LYS A 3 -14.26 -8.13 9.63
N LYS A 4 -14.77 -9.22 10.21
CA LYS A 4 -13.98 -10.23 10.93
C LYS A 4 -12.90 -10.85 10.04
N TYR A 5 -13.23 -11.18 8.79
CA TYR A 5 -12.27 -11.78 7.86
C TYR A 5 -11.15 -10.80 7.47
N VAL A 6 -11.47 -9.52 7.27
CA VAL A 6 -10.45 -8.48 7.02
C VAL A 6 -9.49 -8.39 8.21
N VAL A 7 -10.02 -8.31 9.43
CA VAL A 7 -9.19 -8.25 10.66
C VAL A 7 -8.31 -9.48 10.80
N VAL A 8 -8.89 -10.68 10.61
CA VAL A 8 -8.13 -11.94 10.70
C VAL A 8 -7.03 -12.01 9.65
N LEU A 9 -7.29 -11.61 8.40
CA LEU A 9 -6.23 -11.56 7.38
C LEU A 9 -5.15 -10.53 7.74
N THR A 10 -5.53 -9.33 8.16
CA THR A 10 -4.59 -8.27 8.52
C THR A 10 -3.65 -8.73 9.63
N VAL A 11 -4.21 -9.18 10.76
CA VAL A 11 -3.41 -9.60 11.92
C VAL A 11 -2.67 -10.91 11.63
N GLY A 12 -3.35 -11.86 10.98
CA GLY A 12 -2.81 -13.16 10.64
C GLY A 12 -1.63 -13.10 9.68
N LEU A 13 -1.56 -12.08 8.80
CA LEU A 13 -0.41 -11.83 7.94
C LEU A 13 0.63 -10.92 8.60
N ALA A 14 0.22 -9.97 9.43
CA ALA A 14 1.15 -9.08 10.12
C ALA A 14 2.14 -9.85 11.02
N ILE A 15 1.67 -10.88 11.74
CA ILE A 15 2.52 -11.70 12.61
C ILE A 15 3.66 -12.38 11.83
N PRO A 16 3.41 -13.22 10.81
CA PRO A 16 4.48 -13.84 10.05
C PRO A 16 5.34 -12.81 9.32
N THR A 17 4.77 -11.74 8.78
CA THR A 17 5.53 -10.64 8.16
C THR A 17 6.55 -10.03 9.12
N PHE A 18 6.13 -9.74 10.36
CA PHE A 18 7.02 -9.22 11.40
C PHE A 18 8.13 -10.22 11.74
N LEU A 19 7.77 -11.48 12.01
CA LEU A 19 8.72 -12.53 12.41
C LEU A 19 9.71 -12.89 11.28
N LEU A 20 9.25 -12.92 10.03
CA LEU A 20 10.06 -13.25 8.86
C LEU A 20 10.99 -12.11 8.42
N SER A 21 10.81 -10.89 8.92
CA SER A 21 11.64 -9.73 8.58
C SER A 21 13.13 -10.02 8.73
N ARG A 22 13.52 -10.73 9.79
CA ARG A 22 14.93 -11.07 10.08
C ARG A 22 15.39 -12.38 9.44
N VAL A 23 14.47 -13.20 8.95
CA VAL A 23 14.76 -14.47 8.25
C VAL A 23 15.01 -14.20 6.78
N ILE A 24 14.15 -13.40 6.14
CA ILE A 24 14.25 -13.04 4.72
C ILE A 24 15.33 -11.96 4.51
N TRP A 25 15.44 -10.99 5.44
CA TRP A 25 16.43 -9.92 5.39
C TRP A 25 17.30 -9.93 6.66
N PRO A 26 18.25 -10.89 6.76
CA PRO A 26 19.16 -10.97 7.90
C PRO A 26 20.07 -9.76 7.95
N ASN A 27 20.49 -9.37 9.16
CA ASN A 27 21.41 -8.24 9.31
C ASN A 27 22.74 -8.52 8.59
N PRO A 28 23.30 -7.51 7.91
CA PRO A 28 24.63 -7.66 7.32
C PRO A 28 25.69 -7.77 8.44
N PRO A 29 26.83 -8.43 8.17
CA PRO A 29 27.94 -8.48 9.10
C PRO A 29 28.37 -7.08 9.56
N GLY A 30 28.58 -6.90 10.87
CA GLY A 30 28.98 -5.62 11.43
C GLY A 30 27.87 -4.56 11.53
N ALA A 31 26.61 -4.93 11.27
CA ALA A 31 25.49 -4.01 11.49
C ALA A 31 25.45 -3.51 12.95
N PRO A 32 25.22 -2.20 13.18
CA PRO A 32 25.18 -1.65 14.53
C PRO A 32 24.03 -2.25 15.33
N VAL A 33 24.31 -2.62 16.57
CA VAL A 33 23.28 -3.05 17.52
C VAL A 33 22.71 -1.80 18.19
N PRO A 34 21.40 -1.52 18.03
CA PRO A 34 20.80 -0.34 18.63
C PRO A 34 20.79 -0.46 20.17
N PRO A 35 21.05 0.65 20.89
CA PRO A 35 20.83 0.71 22.33
C PRO A 35 19.39 0.31 22.71
N SER A 36 19.21 -0.33 23.86
CA SER A 36 17.90 -0.83 24.30
C SER A 36 16.82 0.26 24.38
N GLY A 37 17.20 1.49 24.75
CA GLY A 37 16.30 2.65 24.79
C GLY A 37 15.75 3.09 23.43
N LEU A 38 16.40 2.70 22.32
CA LEU A 38 15.93 3.01 20.97
C LEU A 38 15.02 1.93 20.39
N LEU A 39 14.93 0.75 21.02
CA LEU A 39 14.15 -0.38 20.49
C LEU A 39 12.68 -0.04 20.23
N PRO A 40 11.94 0.68 21.11
CA PRO A 40 10.55 1.04 20.83
C PRO A 40 10.38 1.83 19.53
N PHE A 41 11.30 2.76 19.24
CA PHE A 41 11.28 3.60 18.04
C PHE A 41 11.58 2.83 16.75
N LEU A 42 12.21 1.66 16.86
CA LEU A 42 12.44 0.74 15.74
C LEU A 42 11.29 -0.29 15.62
N MET A 43 10.71 -0.70 16.75
CA MET A 43 9.64 -1.69 16.78
C MET A 43 8.31 -1.12 16.28
N VAL A 44 7.96 0.11 16.66
CA VAL A 44 6.68 0.72 16.25
C VAL A 44 6.55 0.79 14.73
N PRO A 45 7.53 1.31 13.97
CA PRO A 45 7.51 1.25 12.50
C PRO A 45 7.41 -0.19 11.99
N ALA A 46 8.25 -1.11 12.47
CA ALA A 46 8.24 -2.49 11.99
C ALA A 46 6.89 -3.20 12.19
N VAL A 47 6.23 -2.97 13.33
CA VAL A 47 4.87 -3.48 13.59
C VAL A 47 3.85 -2.81 12.68
N SER A 48 3.95 -1.49 12.50
CA SER A 48 3.05 -0.70 11.64
C SER A 48 3.15 -1.13 10.17
N GLU A 49 4.36 -1.34 9.68
CA GLU A 49 4.64 -1.85 8.32
C GLU A 49 4.11 -3.27 8.14
N SER A 50 4.24 -4.13 9.15
CA SER A 50 3.71 -5.50 9.11
C SER A 50 2.17 -5.51 9.11
N LEU A 51 1.55 -4.63 9.89
CA LEU A 51 0.10 -4.41 9.89
C LEU A 51 -0.37 -3.83 8.55
N ALA A 52 0.37 -2.86 8.00
CA ALA A 52 0.08 -2.26 6.69
C ALA A 52 0.16 -3.32 5.58
N PHE A 53 1.17 -4.20 5.61
CA PHE A 53 1.29 -5.32 4.69
C PHE A 53 0.06 -6.23 4.76
N GLY A 54 -0.30 -6.69 5.97
CA GLY A 54 -1.48 -7.54 6.16
C GLY A 54 -2.78 -6.86 5.71
N ALA A 55 -2.95 -5.58 6.04
CA ALA A 55 -4.09 -4.79 5.61
C ALA A 55 -4.13 -4.58 4.09
N GLY A 56 -2.97 -4.38 3.46
CA GLY A 56 -2.81 -4.27 2.02
C GLY A 56 -3.22 -5.54 1.30
N VAL A 57 -2.78 -6.71 1.77
CA VAL A 57 -3.22 -8.00 1.21
C VAL A 57 -4.73 -8.20 1.42
N ALA A 58 -5.24 -7.91 2.61
CA ALA A 58 -6.69 -8.00 2.88
C ALA A 58 -7.49 -7.05 1.97
N PHE A 59 -7.00 -5.83 1.74
CA PHE A 59 -7.58 -4.86 0.82
C PHE A 59 -7.56 -5.38 -0.62
N LEU A 60 -6.43 -5.89 -1.10
CA LEU A 60 -6.30 -6.45 -2.45
C LEU A 60 -7.31 -7.60 -2.65
N VAL A 61 -7.42 -8.52 -1.70
CA VAL A 61 -8.40 -9.61 -1.78
C VAL A 61 -9.84 -9.09 -1.73
N ALA A 62 -10.15 -8.15 -0.83
CA ALA A 62 -11.50 -7.61 -0.65
C ALA A 62 -11.97 -6.80 -1.85
N ALA A 63 -11.20 -5.77 -2.19
CA ALA A 63 -11.52 -4.79 -3.21
C ALA A 63 -11.32 -5.38 -4.60
N GLY A 64 -10.33 -6.26 -4.81
CA GLY A 64 -10.15 -6.98 -6.07
C GLY A 64 -11.37 -7.82 -6.42
N ARG A 65 -11.96 -8.55 -5.45
CA ARG A 65 -13.21 -9.30 -5.68
C ARG A 65 -14.38 -8.39 -6.06
N ALA A 66 -14.51 -7.24 -5.41
CA ALA A 66 -15.55 -6.27 -5.74
C ALA A 66 -15.33 -5.63 -7.12
N LEU A 67 -14.07 -5.38 -7.50
CA LEU A 67 -13.68 -4.80 -8.77
C LEU A 67 -13.90 -5.76 -9.94
N LEU A 68 -13.51 -7.03 -9.79
CA LEU A 68 -13.74 -8.09 -10.79
C LEU A 68 -15.23 -8.40 -10.99
N GLY A 69 -16.06 -8.18 -9.97
CA GLY A 69 -17.52 -8.30 -10.07
C GLY A 69 -18.19 -7.17 -10.87
N ARG A 70 -17.44 -6.13 -11.25
CA ARG A 70 -17.91 -5.02 -12.10
C ARG A 70 -17.21 -5.10 -13.45
N THR A 71 -17.97 -5.42 -14.49
CA THR A 71 -17.47 -5.62 -15.86
C THR A 71 -16.86 -4.34 -16.49
N GLU A 72 -17.20 -3.16 -15.98
CA GLU A 72 -16.73 -1.87 -16.52
C GLU A 72 -15.80 -1.08 -15.57
N ALA A 73 -14.88 -1.76 -14.89
CA ALA A 73 -13.86 -1.07 -14.09
C ALA A 73 -12.93 -0.24 -15.00
N ARG A 74 -13.37 0.99 -15.35
CA ARG A 74 -12.62 2.04 -16.06
C ARG A 74 -11.20 2.09 -15.51
N GLY A 75 -10.17 1.92 -16.35
CA GLY A 75 -8.78 1.66 -15.94
C GLY A 75 -8.21 2.54 -14.81
N LEU A 76 -8.70 3.77 -14.61
CA LEU A 76 -8.32 4.62 -13.47
C LEU A 76 -8.68 4.01 -12.10
N ALA A 77 -9.81 3.30 -11.98
CA ALA A 77 -10.20 2.62 -10.74
C ALA A 77 -9.27 1.43 -10.45
N VAL A 78 -8.90 0.68 -11.49
CA VAL A 78 -7.90 -0.41 -11.39
C VAL A 78 -6.55 0.15 -10.99
N ALA A 79 -6.12 1.25 -11.61
CA ALA A 79 -4.87 1.91 -11.28
C ALA A 79 -4.86 2.42 -9.84
N ALA A 80 -5.94 3.07 -9.36
CA ALA A 80 -6.05 3.52 -7.97
C ALA A 80 -6.06 2.34 -6.97
N TYR A 81 -6.75 1.25 -7.31
CA TYR A 81 -6.74 0.02 -6.54
C TYR A 81 -5.32 -0.58 -6.44
N ALA A 82 -4.61 -0.70 -7.56
CA ALA A 82 -3.25 -1.20 -7.58
C ALA A 82 -2.30 -0.30 -6.79
N SER A 83 -2.40 1.02 -6.96
CA SER A 83 -1.61 2.02 -6.24
C SER A 83 -1.83 1.96 -4.72
N ALA A 84 -3.08 1.82 -4.27
CA ALA A 84 -3.39 1.71 -2.84
C ALA A 84 -2.86 0.40 -2.25
N GLY A 85 -2.99 -0.71 -2.99
CA GLY A 85 -2.42 -1.98 -2.60
C GLY A 85 -0.90 -1.94 -2.51
N TRP A 86 -0.24 -1.36 -3.52
CA TRP A 86 1.20 -1.13 -3.51
C TRP A 86 1.61 -0.29 -2.29
N ALA A 87 0.95 0.84 -2.06
CA ALA A 87 1.29 1.75 -0.97
C ALA A 87 1.15 1.15 0.44
N LEU A 88 0.34 0.10 0.60
CA LEU A 88 0.21 -0.62 1.87
C LEU A 88 1.23 -1.76 2.00
N VAL A 89 1.45 -2.50 0.92
CA VAL A 89 2.28 -3.72 0.91
C VAL A 89 3.78 -3.41 0.84
N SER A 90 4.18 -2.36 0.12
CA SER A 90 5.58 -2.13 -0.25
C SER A 90 6.48 -1.62 0.87
N TRP A 91 5.92 -1.09 1.97
CA TRP A 91 6.72 -0.60 3.11
C TRP A 91 7.56 -1.70 3.76
N TRP A 92 6.98 -2.88 3.97
CA TRP A 92 7.70 -4.00 4.58
C TRP A 92 8.97 -4.38 3.79
N PRO A 93 8.92 -4.73 2.49
CA PRO A 93 10.14 -5.03 1.75
C PRO A 93 11.06 -3.82 1.64
N HIS A 94 10.54 -2.59 1.51
CA HIS A 94 11.36 -1.37 1.43
C HIS A 94 12.23 -1.14 2.68
N SER A 95 11.63 -1.10 3.87
CA SER A 95 12.37 -0.87 5.12
C SER A 95 13.37 -1.98 5.42
N ASN A 96 13.02 -3.24 5.09
CA ASN A 96 13.93 -4.36 5.24
C ASN A 96 15.10 -4.30 4.23
N MET A 97 14.86 -3.89 2.98
CA MET A 97 15.91 -3.69 1.97
C MET A 97 16.87 -2.57 2.40
N HIS A 98 16.37 -1.45 2.93
CA HIS A 98 17.22 -0.40 3.50
C HIS A 98 18.15 -0.93 4.58
N ARG A 99 17.59 -1.72 5.51
CA ARG A 99 18.32 -2.24 6.66
C ARG A 99 19.47 -3.16 6.27
N VAL A 100 19.30 -3.97 5.22
CA VAL A 100 20.33 -4.95 4.83
C VAL A 100 21.29 -4.46 3.76
N ASN A 101 20.98 -3.34 3.12
CA ASN A 101 21.82 -2.81 2.08
C ASN A 101 23.07 -2.12 2.65
N THR A 102 24.22 -2.40 2.06
CA THR A 102 25.54 -1.90 2.50
C THR A 102 26.20 -0.97 1.48
N SER A 103 25.52 -0.64 0.39
CA SER A 103 26.09 0.16 -0.72
C SER A 103 25.29 1.44 -0.98
N PHE A 104 25.97 2.54 -1.27
CA PHE A 104 25.28 3.78 -1.62
C PHE A 104 24.43 3.64 -2.89
N GLN A 105 24.96 2.96 -3.91
CA GLN A 105 24.21 2.68 -5.14
C GLN A 105 22.93 1.87 -4.87
N GLY A 106 23.00 0.87 -3.98
CA GLY A 106 21.83 0.10 -3.58
C GLY A 106 20.78 0.95 -2.86
N LEU A 107 21.20 1.90 -2.01
CA LEU A 107 20.28 2.85 -1.38
C LEU A 107 19.55 3.69 -2.44
N VAL A 108 20.28 4.20 -3.44
CA VAL A 108 19.68 4.98 -4.54
C VAL A 108 18.63 4.16 -5.30
N VAL A 109 18.93 2.89 -5.60
CA VAL A 109 17.98 2.00 -6.29
C VAL A 109 16.73 1.75 -5.44
N ILE A 110 16.90 1.49 -4.14
CA ILE A 110 15.78 1.30 -3.21
C ILE A 110 14.93 2.57 -3.15
N ASP A 111 15.56 3.73 -2.98
CA ASP A 111 14.88 5.01 -2.88
C ASP A 111 14.10 5.34 -4.15
N TRP A 112 14.72 5.19 -5.31
CA TRP A 112 14.07 5.46 -6.59
C TRP A 112 12.89 4.54 -6.84
N THR A 113 13.09 3.23 -6.67
CA THR A 113 12.06 2.23 -7.00
C THR A 113 10.87 2.36 -6.06
N PHE A 114 11.10 2.67 -4.78
CA PHE A 114 10.05 2.81 -3.80
C PHE A 114 9.36 4.18 -3.85
N HIS A 115 10.12 5.27 -3.72
CA HIS A 115 9.52 6.60 -3.58
C HIS A 115 8.85 7.07 -4.86
N LEU A 116 9.45 6.85 -6.03
CA LEU A 116 8.84 7.31 -7.28
C LEU A 116 7.55 6.55 -7.60
N THR A 117 7.50 5.25 -7.32
CA THR A 117 6.27 4.46 -7.50
C THR A 117 5.21 4.84 -6.47
N LEU A 118 5.58 5.17 -5.23
CA LEU A 118 4.65 5.75 -4.25
C LEU A 118 4.10 7.11 -4.68
N ILE A 119 4.95 8.02 -5.17
CA ILE A 119 4.53 9.34 -5.64
C ILE A 119 3.56 9.20 -6.82
N ALA A 120 3.91 8.39 -7.82
CA ALA A 120 3.03 8.10 -8.95
C ALA A 120 1.71 7.48 -8.49
N GLY A 121 1.78 6.51 -7.56
CA GLY A 121 0.60 5.86 -7.00
C GLY A 121 -0.32 6.82 -6.24
N ALA A 122 0.25 7.70 -5.43
CA ALA A 122 -0.47 8.74 -4.70
C ALA A 122 -1.16 9.72 -5.64
N ALA A 123 -0.49 10.14 -6.73
CA ALA A 123 -1.09 10.99 -7.75
C ALA A 123 -2.30 10.30 -8.43
N VAL A 124 -2.17 9.01 -8.78
CA VAL A 124 -3.28 8.22 -9.34
C VAL A 124 -4.47 8.15 -8.37
N ILE A 125 -4.21 7.88 -7.09
CA ILE A 125 -5.24 7.85 -6.03
C ILE A 125 -5.93 9.22 -5.92
N GLY A 126 -5.14 10.31 -5.89
CA GLY A 126 -5.67 11.67 -5.81
C GLY A 126 -6.59 12.02 -6.99
N VAL A 127 -6.16 11.71 -8.22
CA VAL A 127 -6.97 11.92 -9.43
C VAL A 127 -8.25 11.08 -9.39
N TYR A 128 -8.16 9.82 -8.96
CA TYR A 128 -9.34 8.96 -8.82
C TYR A 128 -10.34 9.53 -7.80
N LEU A 129 -9.87 9.92 -6.62
CA LEU A 129 -10.72 10.51 -5.58
C LEU A 129 -11.38 11.81 -6.04
N TYR A 130 -10.63 12.70 -6.70
CA TYR A 130 -11.16 13.94 -7.26
C TYR A 130 -12.32 13.68 -8.25
N ARG A 131 -12.13 12.76 -9.21
CA ARG A 131 -13.17 12.43 -10.19
C ARG A 131 -14.38 11.73 -9.56
N ALA A 132 -14.14 10.87 -8.58
CA ALA A 132 -15.22 10.17 -7.86
C ALA A 132 -16.10 11.17 -7.10
N LEU A 133 -15.51 12.15 -6.42
CA LEU A 133 -16.23 13.19 -5.69
C LEU A 133 -16.97 14.15 -6.61
N ALA A 134 -16.32 14.63 -7.68
CA ALA A 134 -16.97 15.51 -8.67
C ALA A 134 -18.20 14.86 -9.33
N THR A 135 -18.14 13.55 -9.59
CA THR A 135 -19.28 12.79 -10.12
C THR A 135 -20.43 12.72 -9.10
N HIS A 136 -20.11 12.52 -7.82
CA HIS A 136 -21.11 12.49 -6.75
C HIS A 136 -21.82 13.83 -6.57
N GLU A 137 -21.09 14.95 -6.60
CA GLU A 137 -21.66 16.30 -6.54
C GLU A 137 -22.60 16.58 -7.72
N GLN A 138 -22.20 16.19 -8.94
CA GLN A 138 -23.02 16.34 -10.14
C GLN A 138 -24.36 15.59 -10.04
N LEU A 139 -24.34 14.38 -9.48
CA LEU A 139 -25.54 13.57 -9.25
C LEU A 139 -26.42 14.13 -8.12
N ALA A 140 -25.82 14.68 -7.07
CA ALA A 140 -26.54 15.27 -5.94
C ALA A 140 -27.23 16.59 -6.30
N ASP A 141 -26.63 17.39 -7.18
CA ASP A 141 -27.17 18.69 -7.65
C ASP A 141 -28.31 18.55 -8.68
N GLY A 142 -28.75 17.33 -9.02
CA GLY A 142 -29.82 17.11 -10.00
C GLY A 142 -29.47 17.53 -11.44
N ARG A 143 -28.17 17.74 -11.74
CA ARG A 143 -27.69 17.97 -13.10
C ARG A 143 -27.66 16.65 -13.85
N ASP A 144 -28.83 16.20 -14.29
CA ASP A 144 -28.94 15.10 -15.24
C ASP A 144 -28.34 15.54 -16.59
N LEU A 145 -27.08 15.13 -16.82
CA LEU A 145 -26.37 15.34 -18.07
C LEU A 145 -26.52 14.14 -19.03
N SER A 146 -27.48 13.23 -18.79
CA SER A 146 -27.81 12.14 -19.72
C SER A 146 -28.17 12.62 -21.13
N ASN A 147 -28.34 13.94 -21.32
CA ASN A 147 -28.61 14.57 -22.59
C ASN A 147 -27.47 15.43 -23.18
N ARG A 148 -26.21 15.25 -22.76
CA ARG A 148 -25.09 15.85 -23.52
C ARG A 148 -24.67 14.91 -24.65
N ALA A 149 -25.11 15.27 -25.86
CA ALA A 149 -24.82 14.62 -27.12
C ALA A 149 -23.32 14.29 -27.30
N PRO A 150 -22.99 13.23 -28.05
CA PRO A 150 -21.61 12.84 -28.32
C PRO A 150 -20.99 13.83 -29.31
N TRP A 151 -19.96 14.53 -28.86
CA TRP A 151 -18.86 14.97 -29.71
C TRP A 151 -17.59 14.33 -29.18
#